data_AF-L0DPQ1-F1
#
_entry.id   AF-L0DPQ1-F1
#
_cell.length_a   1.000
_cell.length_b   1.000
_cell.length_c   1.000
_cell.angle_alpha   90.00
_cell.angle_beta   90.00
_cell.angle_gamma   90.00
#
_symmetry.space_group_name_H-M   'P 1'
#
loop_
_entity.id
_entity.type
_entity.pdbx_description
1 polymer ?
#
loop_
_entity_poly.entity_id
_entity_poly.type
_entity_poly.pdbx_seq_one_letter_code
_entity_poly.pdbx_strand_id
1 'polypeptide(L)'
;MDANIPEQQSTAEAEWQTRERYWRRKLGRIRLGVEPIEEQVAKYRRVTWMLTAVPLGLALIFVALFTAFRRPDVGAILAGVLLLPVVALAWFDFGLLKLRVARYSREFESYHPRSTPSGRT
;
A
#
# COMPACT_ATOMS: atom_id res chain seq x y z
N MET A 1 8.34 46.71 10.24
CA MET A 1 8.95 45.39 10.46
C MET A 1 7.97 44.39 9.89
N ASP A 2 8.21 43.85 8.69
CA ASP A 2 7.53 42.67 8.08
C ASP A 2 8.04 42.50 6.63
N ALA A 3 9.34 42.29 6.47
CA ALA A 3 9.99 42.14 5.16
C ALA A 3 10.88 40.90 5.11
N ASN A 4 10.38 39.76 5.60
CA ASN A 4 11.15 38.52 5.65
C ASN A 4 10.34 37.27 5.21
N ILE A 5 9.47 37.40 4.19
CA ILE A 5 8.59 36.29 3.77
C ILE A 5 8.87 35.66 2.37
N PRO A 6 9.67 36.20 1.43
CA PRO A 6 9.94 35.48 0.18
C PRO A 6 10.98 34.34 0.31
N GLU A 7 12.05 34.52 1.10
CA GLU A 7 13.10 33.50 1.23
C GLU A 7 12.68 32.29 2.08
N GLN A 8 11.80 32.49 3.06
CA GLN A 8 11.38 31.42 3.96
C GLN A 8 10.40 30.45 3.30
N GLN A 9 9.57 30.94 2.36
CA GLN A 9 8.71 30.08 1.54
C GLN A 9 9.51 29.34 0.45
N SER A 10 10.50 29.99 -0.17
CA SER A 10 11.30 29.36 -1.22
C SER A 10 12.21 28.25 -0.68
N THR A 11 12.76 28.41 0.52
CA THR A 11 13.57 27.38 1.19
C THR A 11 12.70 26.21 1.67
N ALA A 12 11.53 26.47 2.26
CA ALA A 12 10.58 25.42 2.64
C ALA A 12 10.10 24.59 1.43
N GLU A 13 9.81 25.25 0.30
CA GLU A 13 9.42 24.58 -0.95
C GLU A 13 10.58 23.76 -1.53
N ALA A 14 11.81 24.29 -1.52
CA ALA A 14 12.99 23.56 -1.99
C ALA A 14 13.33 22.34 -1.12
N GLU A 15 13.15 22.44 0.20
CA GLU A 15 13.29 21.33 1.14
C GLU A 15 12.19 20.27 0.94
N TRP A 16 10.96 20.71 0.66
CA TRP A 16 9.84 19.83 0.35
C TRP A 16 10.08 19.06 -0.96
N GLN A 17 10.50 19.73 -2.04
CA GLN A 17 10.83 19.08 -3.31
C GLN A 17 11.98 18.06 -3.19
N THR A 18 12.91 18.27 -2.26
CA THR A 18 13.99 17.32 -1.99
C THR A 18 13.47 16.07 -1.26
N ARG A 19 12.56 16.24 -0.30
CA ARG A 19 11.88 15.13 0.37
C ARG A 19 10.92 14.38 -0.54
N GLU A 20 10.21 15.08 -1.42
CA GLU A 20 9.34 14.46 -2.40
C GLU A 20 10.14 13.57 -3.36
N ARG A 21 11.33 14.01 -3.81
CA ARG A 21 12.24 13.18 -4.62
C ARG A 21 12.75 11.96 -3.86
N TYR A 22 13.06 12.09 -2.57
CA TYR A 22 13.42 10.95 -1.71
C TYR A 22 12.28 9.94 -1.62
N TRP A 23 11.07 10.41 -1.36
CA TRP A 23 9.87 9.56 -1.27
C TRP A 23 9.50 8.96 -2.63
N ARG A 24 9.68 9.68 -3.74
CA ARG A 24 9.49 9.16 -5.11
C ARG A 24 10.42 7.99 -5.40
N ARG A 25 11.68 8.04 -4.96
CA ARG A 25 12.62 6.90 -5.06
C ARG A 25 12.22 5.74 -4.13
N LYS A 26 11.81 6.04 -2.90
CA LYS A 26 11.47 5.03 -1.87
C LYS A 26 10.13 4.33 -2.13
N LEU A 27 9.18 5.06 -2.71
CA LEU A 27 7.87 4.56 -3.09
C LEU A 27 7.87 3.96 -4.49
N GLY A 28 8.83 4.33 -5.36
CA GLY A 28 9.39 3.66 -6.55
C GLY A 28 8.42 3.14 -7.62
N ARG A 29 7.37 2.45 -7.18
CA ARG A 29 6.29 1.80 -7.93
C ARG A 29 4.94 2.54 -7.83
N ILE A 30 4.79 3.48 -6.89
CA ILE A 30 3.61 4.37 -6.80
C ILE A 30 3.92 5.69 -7.52
N ARG A 31 3.11 6.05 -8.53
CA ARG A 31 3.26 7.33 -9.24
C ARG A 31 2.71 8.45 -8.37
N LEU A 32 3.59 9.10 -7.62
CA LEU A 32 3.28 10.34 -6.90
C LEU A 32 3.03 11.46 -7.92
N GLY A 33 1.80 11.98 -7.97
CA GLY A 33 1.44 13.17 -8.76
C GLY A 33 0.62 12.95 -10.04
N VAL A 34 0.29 11.70 -10.41
CA VAL A 34 -0.53 11.43 -11.62
C VAL A 34 -1.92 10.88 -11.28
N GLU A 35 -2.04 10.10 -10.21
CA GLU A 35 -3.28 9.44 -9.79
C GLU A 35 -3.33 9.45 -8.25
N PRO A 36 -4.48 9.75 -7.61
CA PRO A 36 -4.57 9.80 -6.15
C PRO A 36 -4.10 8.48 -5.54
N ILE A 37 -3.30 8.59 -4.47
CA ILE A 37 -2.61 7.45 -3.85
C ILE A 37 -3.62 6.41 -3.37
N GLU A 38 -4.82 6.87 -2.98
CA GLU A 38 -5.96 6.07 -2.55
C GLU A 38 -6.44 5.12 -3.64
N GLU A 39 -6.51 5.58 -4.90
CA GLU A 39 -6.95 4.78 -6.04
C GLU A 39 -5.91 3.72 -6.41
N GLN A 40 -4.62 4.07 -6.35
CA GLN A 40 -3.53 3.12 -6.58
C GLN A 40 -3.54 2.02 -5.51
N VAL A 41 -3.70 2.38 -4.23
CA VAL A 41 -3.79 1.41 -3.12
C VAL A 41 -5.04 0.53 -3.25
N ALA A 42 -6.18 1.08 -3.70
CA ALA A 42 -7.39 0.31 -3.94
C ALA A 42 -7.22 -0.72 -5.07
N LYS A 43 -6.55 -0.36 -6.17
CA LYS A 43 -6.16 -1.29 -7.25
C LYS A 43 -5.28 -2.41 -6.71
N TYR A 44 -4.22 -2.07 -5.98
CA TYR A 44 -3.34 -3.08 -5.37
C TYR A 44 -4.10 -4.00 -4.42
N ARG A 45 -5.01 -3.47 -3.60
CA ARG A 45 -5.87 -4.28 -2.72
C ARG A 45 -6.69 -5.29 -3.51
N ARG A 46 -7.30 -4.87 -4.62
CA ARG A 46 -8.12 -5.77 -5.47
C ARG A 46 -7.25 -6.87 -6.10
N VAL A 47 -6.04 -6.55 -6.54
CA VAL A 47 -5.08 -7.53 -7.06
C VAL A 47 -4.65 -8.51 -5.96
N THR A 48 -4.33 -8.05 -4.76
CA THR A 48 -4.01 -8.93 -3.62
C THR A 48 -5.16 -9.87 -3.27
N TRP A 49 -6.41 -9.39 -3.34
CA TRP A 49 -7.59 -10.24 -3.16
C TRP A 49 -7.76 -11.28 -4.27
N MET A 50 -7.62 -10.90 -5.55
CA MET A 50 -7.65 -11.86 -6.65
C MET A 50 -6.53 -12.90 -6.54
N LEU A 51 -5.32 -12.47 -6.19
CA LEU A 51 -4.17 -13.34 -6.00
C LEU A 51 -4.33 -14.27 -4.79
N THR A 52 -5.15 -13.91 -3.81
CA THR A 52 -5.48 -14.78 -2.65
C THR A 52 -6.62 -15.74 -2.99
N ALA A 53 -7.58 -15.34 -3.83
CA ALA A 53 -8.72 -16.17 -4.20
C ALA A 53 -8.33 -17.43 -4.99
N VAL A 54 -7.36 -17.31 -5.91
CA VAL A 54 -6.85 -18.44 -6.70
C VAL A 54 -6.25 -19.56 -5.82
N PRO A 55 -5.25 -19.30 -4.95
CA PRO A 55 -4.70 -20.31 -4.07
C PRO A 55 -5.75 -20.83 -3.08
N LEU A 56 -6.68 -20.00 -2.61
CA LEU A 56 -7.78 -20.47 -1.76
C LEU A 56 -8.65 -21.53 -2.47
N GLY A 57 -8.99 -21.30 -3.74
CA GLY A 57 -9.69 -22.29 -4.56
C GLY A 57 -8.89 -23.59 -4.70
N LEU A 58 -7.58 -23.50 -4.95
CA LEU A 58 -6.69 -24.65 -5.01
C LEU A 58 -6.65 -25.43 -3.68
N ALA A 59 -6.60 -24.73 -2.53
CA ALA A 59 -6.62 -25.33 -1.20
C ALA A 59 -7.88 -26.17 -1.01
N LEU A 60 -9.04 -25.63 -1.39
CA LEU A 60 -10.32 -26.32 -1.28
C LEU A 60 -10.37 -27.58 -2.15
N ILE A 61 -9.80 -27.53 -3.37
CA ILE A 61 -9.69 -28.70 -4.24
C ILE A 61 -8.83 -29.78 -3.58
N PHE A 62 -7.65 -29.41 -3.05
CA PHE A 62 -6.79 -30.35 -2.33
C PHE A 62 -7.51 -30.98 -1.14
N VAL A 63 -8.15 -30.16 -0.30
CA VAL A 63 -8.90 -30.67 0.86
C VAL A 63 -10.03 -31.59 0.43
N ALA A 64 -10.82 -31.23 -0.59
CA ALA A 64 -11.91 -32.06 -1.10
C ALA A 64 -11.39 -33.41 -1.64
N LEU A 65 -10.30 -33.38 -2.41
CA LEU A 65 -9.69 -34.57 -2.99
C LEU A 65 -9.18 -35.52 -1.91
N PHE A 66 -8.47 -35.00 -0.91
CA PHE A 66 -7.95 -35.79 0.21
C PHE A 66 -9.04 -36.24 1.21
N THR A 67 -10.14 -35.49 1.31
CA THR A 67 -11.34 -35.89 2.08
C THR A 67 -11.97 -37.14 1.47
N ALA A 68 -12.04 -37.24 0.13
CA ALA A 68 -12.54 -38.44 -0.55
C ALA A 68 -11.72 -39.71 -0.20
N PHE A 69 -10.43 -39.55 0.11
CA PHE A 69 -9.55 -40.63 0.58
C PHE A 69 -9.57 -40.83 2.11
N ARG A 70 -10.52 -40.23 2.83
CA ARG A 70 -10.60 -40.22 4.31
C ARG A 70 -9.32 -39.72 4.99
N ARG A 71 -8.55 -38.85 4.34
CA ARG A 71 -7.36 -38.21 4.90
C ARG A 71 -7.41 -36.68 4.74
N PRO A 72 -8.47 -36.00 5.23
CA PRO A 72 -8.60 -34.55 5.11
C PRO A 72 -7.42 -33.81 5.74
N ASP A 73 -6.82 -34.37 6.79
CA ASP A 73 -5.67 -33.80 7.50
C ASP A 73 -4.46 -33.62 6.59
N VAL A 74 -4.18 -34.61 5.73
CA VAL A 74 -3.04 -34.56 4.80
C VAL A 74 -3.27 -33.49 3.74
N GLY A 75 -4.50 -33.38 3.24
CA GLY A 75 -4.88 -32.33 2.28
C GLY A 75 -4.74 -30.93 2.87
N ALA A 76 -5.15 -30.74 4.12
CA ALA A 76 -5.03 -29.47 4.83
C ALA A 76 -3.56 -29.09 5.09
N ILE A 77 -2.73 -30.04 5.54
CA ILE A 77 -1.30 -29.81 5.76
C ILE A 77 -0.60 -29.46 4.45
N LEU A 78 -0.85 -30.22 3.38
CA LEU A 78 -0.24 -29.97 2.08
C LEU A 78 -0.65 -28.61 1.52
N ALA A 79 -1.94 -28.27 1.56
CA ALA A 79 -2.45 -26.97 1.15
C ALA A 79 -1.82 -25.84 1.98
N GLY A 80 -1.71 -26.02 3.29
CA GLY A 80 -1.06 -25.08 4.19
C GLY A 80 0.40 -24.86 3.82
N VAL A 81 1.20 -25.92 3.74
CA VAL A 81 2.64 -25.82 3.42
C VAL A 81 2.88 -25.17 2.06
N LEU A 82 2.04 -25.47 1.06
CA LEU A 82 2.24 -24.96 -0.30
C LEU A 82 1.76 -23.51 -0.47
N LEU A 83 0.61 -23.17 0.10
CA LEU A 83 -0.10 -21.91 -0.22
C LEU A 83 0.13 -20.83 0.83
N LEU A 84 0.33 -21.20 2.10
CA LEU A 84 0.56 -20.25 3.17
C LEU A 84 1.79 -19.35 2.94
N PRO A 85 2.97 -19.83 2.51
CA PRO A 85 4.10 -18.93 2.24
C PRO A 85 3.81 -17.95 1.09
N VAL A 86 3.10 -18.38 0.05
CA VAL A 86 2.73 -17.52 -1.09
C VAL A 86 1.77 -16.41 -0.64
N VAL A 87 0.72 -16.78 0.09
CA VAL A 87 -0.27 -15.82 0.60
C VAL A 87 0.38 -14.89 1.62
N ALA A 88 1.22 -15.41 2.52
CA ALA A 88 1.93 -14.62 3.52
C ALA A 88 2.84 -13.57 2.87
N LEU A 89 3.63 -13.94 1.85
CA LEU A 89 4.48 -12.99 1.12
C LEU A 89 3.66 -11.90 0.42
N ALA A 90 2.56 -12.27 -0.25
CA ALA A 90 1.69 -11.30 -0.93
C ALA A 90 1.07 -10.27 0.04
N TRP A 91 0.63 -10.74 1.21
CA TRP A 91 0.08 -9.87 2.26
C TRP A 91 1.17 -9.03 2.95
N PHE A 92 2.37 -9.59 3.12
CA PHE A 92 3.51 -8.87 3.67
C PHE A 92 3.91 -7.70 2.78
N ASP A 93 4.04 -7.91 1.47
CA ASP A 93 4.34 -6.85 0.50
C ASP A 93 3.25 -5.77 0.49
N PHE A 94 1.98 -6.16 0.51
CA PHE A 94 0.86 -5.22 0.57
C PHE A 94 0.86 -4.42 1.89
N GLY A 95 1.09 -5.08 3.02
CA GLY A 95 1.17 -4.45 4.34
C GLY A 95 2.33 -3.45 4.43
N LEU A 96 3.48 -3.80 3.89
CA LEU A 96 4.65 -2.93 3.84
C LEU A 96 4.39 -1.69 2.97
N LEU A 97 3.69 -1.87 1.84
CA LEU A 97 3.26 -0.77 0.98
C LEU A 97 2.31 0.18 1.73
N LYS A 98 1.30 -0.37 2.41
CA LYS A 98 0.33 0.41 3.20
C LYS A 98 1.00 1.19 4.32
N LEU A 99 1.98 0.59 5.00
CA LEU A 99 2.74 1.25 6.06
C LEU A 99 3.56 2.45 5.53
N ARG A 100 4.19 2.28 4.36
CA ARG A 100 4.96 3.36 3.70
C ARG A 100 4.05 4.49 3.24
N VAL A 101 2.89 4.16 2.68
CA VAL A 101 1.87 5.15 2.26
C VAL A 101 1.35 5.93 3.46
N ALA A 102 0.99 5.26 4.56
CA ALA A 102 0.51 5.93 5.77
C ALA A 102 1.56 6.86 6.41
N ARG A 103 2.85 6.52 6.27
CA ARG A 103 3.95 7.39 6.73
C ARG A 103 4.09 8.62 5.84
N TYR A 104 4.00 8.45 4.52
CA TYR A 104 4.01 9.56 3.57
C TYR A 104 2.81 10.50 3.75
N SER A 105 1.59 9.98 3.92
CA SER A 105 0.39 10.81 4.07
C SER A 105 0.45 11.67 5.33
N ARG A 106 0.95 11.12 6.46
CA ARG A 106 1.18 11.90 7.68
C ARG A 106 2.20 13.01 7.49
N GLU A 107 3.28 12.73 6.75
CA GLU A 107 4.31 13.73 6.46
C GLU A 107 3.76 14.80 5.50
N PHE A 108 2.94 14.41 4.52
CA PHE A 108 2.25 15.33 3.61
C PHE A 108 1.26 16.26 4.33
N GLU A 109 0.40 15.73 5.19
CA GLU A 109 -0.55 16.52 5.99
C GLU A 109 0.16 17.53 6.92
N SER A 110 1.34 17.16 7.44
CA SER A 110 2.15 18.04 8.26
C SER A 110 2.78 19.20 7.47
N TYR A 111 3.04 19.01 6.17
CA TYR A 111 3.57 20.05 5.27
C TYR A 111 2.48 20.90 4.60
N HIS A 112 1.26 20.36 4.44
CA HIS A 112 0.11 21.05 3.85
C HIS A 112 -1.03 21.45 4.83
N PRO A 113 -0.79 22.01 6.03
CA PRO A 113 -1.88 22.39 6.94
C PRO A 113 -2.64 23.69 6.55
N ARG A 114 -2.42 24.30 5.38
CA ARG A 114 -3.00 25.61 5.02
C ARG A 114 -3.47 25.77 3.57
N SER A 115 -4.41 24.95 3.12
CA SER A 115 -5.21 25.30 1.93
C SER A 115 -6.66 24.86 2.05
N THR A 116 -7.31 25.28 3.14
CA THR A 116 -8.73 25.57 3.14
C THR A 116 -8.90 27.08 3.34
N PRO A 117 -9.01 27.89 2.27
CA PRO A 117 -9.75 29.11 2.39
C PRO A 117 -11.22 28.73 2.52
N SER A 118 -11.70 28.74 3.76
CA SER A 118 -13.08 29.13 4.05
C SER A 118 -13.37 30.42 3.26
N GLY A 119 -14.34 30.38 2.35
CA GLY A 119 -14.87 31.58 1.72
C GLY A 119 -15.06 31.48 0.21
N ARG A 120 -16.24 30.99 -0.19
CA ARG A 120 -17.08 31.73 -1.14
C ARG A 120 -18.53 31.31 -0.91
N THR A 121 -19.21 32.21 -0.19
CA THR A 121 -20.63 32.61 -0.26
C THR A 121 -21.58 31.72 -1.04
#